data_AF-A0A936XP45-F1
#
_entry.id   AF-A0A936XP45-F1
#
_cell.length_a   1.000
_cell.length_b   1.000
_cell.length_c   1.000
_cell.angle_alpha   90.00
_cell.angle_beta   90.00
_cell.angle_gamma   90.00
#
_symmetry.space_group_name_H-M   'P 1'
#
loop_
_entity.id
_entity.type
_entity.pdbx_description
1 polymer ?
#
loop_
_entity_poly.entity_id
_entity_poly.type
_entity_poly.pdbx_seq_one_letter_code
_entity_poly.pdbx_strand_id
1 'polypeptide(L)'
;MSEVFLAEPPAIYLTRAPLVVDASLLAACVFGEEERDAAEARLRGFSLHAPGLIDYELTNVAVTRLRRNELTLENAVLALAEFSMMELERHAPVPEEVVTIASRYRLTAYDAAYLWLAGALKAPLATFDRQLASAASDYLGKLPAT
;
A
#
# COMPACT_ATOMS: atom_id res chain seq x y z
N MET A 1 38.63 -23.66 -21.07
CA MET A 1 37.53 -23.24 -20.19
C MET A 1 37.57 -21.73 -20.12
N SER A 2 36.58 -21.04 -20.68
CA SER A 2 36.52 -19.57 -20.71
C SER A 2 35.79 -19.07 -19.46
N GLU A 3 36.51 -18.34 -18.62
CA GLU A 3 35.99 -17.69 -17.43
C GLU A 3 35.36 -16.33 -17.83
N VAL A 4 34.13 -16.09 -17.40
CA VAL A 4 33.43 -14.82 -17.65
C VAL A 4 33.81 -13.85 -16.54
N PHE A 5 34.45 -12.75 -16.91
CA PHE A 5 34.72 -11.64 -16.01
C PHE A 5 33.61 -10.61 -16.13
N LEU A 6 32.82 -10.46 -15.07
CA LEU A 6 31.78 -9.44 -14.96
C LEU A 6 32.30 -8.28 -14.10
N ALA A 7 32.35 -7.09 -14.67
CA ALA A 7 32.67 -5.85 -13.96
C ALA A 7 31.43 -4.95 -13.96
N GLU A 8 30.84 -4.75 -12.79
CA GLU A 8 29.68 -3.87 -12.59
C GLU A 8 30.11 -2.60 -11.85
N PRO A 9 29.45 -1.44 -12.06
CA PRO A 9 29.65 -0.28 -11.22
C PRO A 9 29.39 -0.62 -9.75
N PRO A 10 29.95 0.12 -8.77
CA PRO A 10 29.53 -0.01 -7.37
C PRO A 10 28.02 0.11 -7.36
N ALA A 11 27.32 -0.89 -6.81
CA ALA A 11 25.87 -0.94 -6.83
C ALA A 11 25.30 0.39 -6.32
N ILE A 12 24.91 1.27 -7.24
CA ILE A 12 23.91 2.27 -6.93
C ILE A 12 22.65 1.43 -6.93
N TYR A 13 22.34 0.83 -5.78
CA TYR A 13 21.03 0.25 -5.57
C TYR A 13 20.05 1.32 -6.00
N LEU A 14 19.34 1.12 -7.10
CA LEU A 14 18.25 1.99 -7.49
C LEU A 14 17.24 1.80 -6.35
N THR A 15 17.31 2.66 -5.34
CA THR A 15 16.31 2.69 -4.27
C THR A 15 15.03 3.05 -4.97
N ARG A 16 14.17 2.05 -5.17
CA ARG A 16 12.81 2.29 -5.66
C ARG A 16 12.21 3.34 -4.73
N ALA A 17 11.59 4.36 -5.30
CA ALA A 17 10.97 5.40 -4.49
C ALA A 17 9.90 4.74 -3.61
N PRO A 18 9.73 5.17 -2.35
CA PRO A 18 8.66 4.64 -1.51
C PRO A 18 7.30 5.06 -2.07
N LEU A 19 6.33 4.16 -2.00
CA LEU A 19 4.92 4.41 -2.26
C LEU A 19 4.10 3.81 -1.13
N VAL A 20 3.27 4.62 -0.49
CA VAL A 20 2.27 4.11 0.44
C VAL A 20 1.07 3.63 -0.37
N VAL A 21 0.62 2.41 -0.09
CA VAL A 21 -0.52 1.78 -0.76
C VAL A 21 -1.59 1.45 0.27
N ASP A 22 -2.84 1.71 -0.05
CA ASP A 22 -3.96 1.32 0.80
C ASP A 22 -4.53 -0.06 0.45
N ALA A 23 -5.42 -0.57 1.30
CA ALA A 23 -6.07 -1.84 1.06
C ALA A 23 -6.97 -1.83 -0.18
N SER A 24 -7.58 -0.69 -0.55
CA SER A 24 -8.44 -0.61 -1.74
C SER A 24 -7.65 -0.87 -3.02
N LEU A 25 -6.43 -0.31 -3.13
CA LEU A 25 -5.55 -0.52 -4.27
C LEU A 25 -4.99 -1.95 -4.32
N LEU A 26 -4.56 -2.50 -3.17
CA LEU A 26 -4.03 -3.85 -3.13
C LEU A 26 -5.11 -4.92 -3.31
N ALA A 27 -6.35 -4.69 -2.86
CA ALA A 27 -7.46 -5.60 -3.08
C ALA A 27 -7.68 -5.88 -4.57
N ALA A 28 -7.59 -4.84 -5.42
CA ALA A 28 -7.72 -4.99 -6.86
C ALA A 28 -6.66 -5.94 -7.45
N CYS A 29 -5.43 -5.87 -6.95
CA CYS A 29 -4.34 -6.75 -7.37
C CYS A 29 -4.54 -8.19 -6.85
N VAL A 30 -4.79 -8.32 -5.54
CA VAL A 30 -4.84 -9.61 -4.83
C VAL A 30 -6.04 -10.45 -5.25
N PHE A 31 -7.20 -9.83 -5.47
CA PHE A 31 -8.44 -10.56 -5.79
C PHE A 31 -8.86 -10.45 -7.26
N GLY A 32 -7.98 -9.96 -8.13
CA GLY A 32 -8.21 -9.91 -9.57
C GLY A 32 -9.42 -9.09 -9.98
N GLU A 33 -9.57 -7.89 -9.41
CA GLU A 33 -10.71 -7.00 -9.71
C GLU A 33 -10.52 -6.28 -11.04
N GLU A 34 -11.56 -5.61 -11.54
CA GLU A 34 -11.55 -4.94 -12.86
C GLU A 34 -10.41 -3.91 -12.96
N GLU A 35 -10.09 -3.26 -11.84
CA GLU A 35 -9.07 -2.22 -11.73
C GLU A 35 -7.64 -2.76 -11.61
N ARG A 36 -7.43 -4.10 -11.63
CA ARG A 36 -6.11 -4.73 -11.44
C ARG A 36 -5.01 -4.13 -12.31
N ASP A 37 -5.24 -4.02 -13.62
CA ASP A 37 -4.23 -3.53 -14.55
C ASP A 37 -3.83 -2.07 -14.25
N ALA A 38 -4.81 -1.27 -13.86
CA ALA A 38 -4.59 0.12 -13.46
C ALA A 38 -3.80 0.19 -12.14
N ALA A 39 -4.13 -0.66 -11.16
CA ALA A 39 -3.40 -0.74 -9.90
C ALA A 39 -1.95 -1.20 -10.12
N GLU A 40 -1.72 -2.32 -10.82
CA GLU A 40 -0.38 -2.83 -11.13
C GLU A 40 0.48 -1.81 -11.91
N ALA A 41 -0.13 -1.05 -12.83
CA ALA A 41 0.57 0.04 -13.50
C ALA A 41 1.08 1.14 -12.56
N ARG A 42 0.35 1.44 -11.47
CA ARG A 42 0.73 2.45 -10.47
C ARG A 42 1.77 1.94 -9.47
N LEU A 43 1.80 0.65 -9.20
CA LEU A 43 2.74 0.03 -8.25
C LEU A 43 4.14 -0.17 -8.84
N ARG A 44 4.23 -0.31 -10.18
CA ARG A 44 5.50 -0.62 -10.87
C ARG A 44 6.57 0.44 -10.59
N GLY A 45 7.73 -0.04 -10.12
CA GLY A 45 8.93 0.79 -9.91
C GLY A 45 9.06 1.41 -8.52
N PHE A 46 8.10 1.19 -7.62
CA PHE A 46 8.13 1.68 -6.25
C PHE A 46 8.46 0.56 -5.24
N SER A 47 9.01 0.91 -4.08
CA SER A 47 8.99 0.06 -2.89
C SER A 47 7.66 0.30 -2.19
N LEU A 48 6.92 -0.76 -1.88
CA LEU A 48 5.57 -0.64 -1.34
C LEU A 48 5.61 -0.60 0.18
N HIS A 49 4.88 0.34 0.76
CA HIS A 49 4.76 0.52 2.20
C HIS A 49 3.28 0.61 2.60
N ALA A 50 2.91 0.04 3.74
CA ALA A 50 1.58 0.17 4.31
C ALA A 50 1.62 0.06 5.84
N PRO A 51 0.63 0.60 6.57
CA PRO A 51 0.42 0.24 7.96
C PRO A 51 0.10 -1.26 8.09
N GLY A 52 0.49 -1.89 9.20
CA GLY A 52 0.20 -3.31 9.45
C GLY A 52 -1.29 -3.66 9.48
N LEU A 53 -2.19 -2.67 9.59
CA LEU A 53 -3.63 -2.87 9.51
C LEU A 53 -4.11 -3.41 8.14
N ILE A 54 -3.30 -3.25 7.08
CA ILE A 54 -3.61 -3.71 5.72
C ILE A 54 -3.90 -5.22 5.66
N ASP A 55 -3.26 -6.01 6.52
CA ASP A 55 -3.47 -7.46 6.60
C ASP A 55 -4.91 -7.78 7.03
N TYR A 56 -5.44 -7.02 7.99
CA TYR A 56 -6.81 -7.18 8.45
C TYR A 56 -7.82 -6.65 7.43
N GLU A 57 -7.51 -5.56 6.74
CA GLU A 57 -8.40 -4.99 5.72
C GLU A 57 -8.54 -5.92 4.52
N LEU A 58 -7.44 -6.45 3.97
CA LEU A 58 -7.50 -7.42 2.87
C LEU A 58 -8.17 -8.72 3.28
N THR A 59 -7.92 -9.19 4.52
CA THR A 59 -8.67 -10.34 5.07
C THR A 59 -10.17 -10.04 5.15
N ASN A 60 -10.55 -8.83 5.55
CA ASN A 60 -11.96 -8.44 5.62
C ASN A 60 -12.60 -8.32 4.23
N VAL A 61 -11.85 -7.88 3.20
CA VAL A 61 -12.31 -7.93 1.81
C VAL A 61 -12.62 -9.38 1.41
N ALA A 62 -11.70 -10.32 1.67
CA ALA A 62 -11.93 -11.74 1.40
C ALA A 62 -13.17 -12.28 2.13
N VAL A 63 -13.30 -12.02 3.43
CA VAL A 63 -14.46 -12.43 4.24
C VAL A 63 -15.76 -11.84 3.70
N THR A 64 -15.75 -10.58 3.27
CA THR A 64 -16.93 -9.92 2.71
C THR A 64 -17.35 -10.58 1.40
N ARG A 65 -16.41 -10.86 0.50
CA ARG A 65 -16.68 -11.54 -0.78
C ARG A 65 -17.14 -12.99 -0.58
N LEU A 66 -16.58 -13.71 0.40
CA LEU A 66 -17.03 -15.05 0.80
C LEU A 66 -18.51 -15.02 1.24
N ARG A 67 -18.89 -14.06 2.11
CA ARG A 67 -20.28 -13.90 2.56
C ARG A 67 -21.26 -13.56 1.43
N ARG A 68 -20.76 -12.94 0.36
CA ARG A 68 -21.53 -12.62 -0.86
C ARG A 68 -21.52 -13.75 -1.89
N ASN A 69 -20.82 -14.86 -1.64
CA ASN A 69 -20.59 -15.95 -2.61
C ASN A 69 -19.88 -15.50 -3.90
N GLU A 70 -19.08 -14.43 -3.82
CA GLU A 70 -18.29 -13.87 -4.94
C GLU A 70 -16.85 -14.44 -4.98
N LEU A 71 -16.50 -15.26 -3.98
CA LEU A 71 -15.20 -15.89 -3.82
C LEU A 71 -15.38 -17.23 -3.09
N THR A 72 -14.59 -18.25 -3.44
CA THR A 72 -14.55 -19.52 -2.69
C THR A 72 -13.52 -19.43 -1.56
N LEU A 73 -13.68 -20.22 -0.50
CA LEU A 73 -12.72 -20.23 0.61
C LEU A 73 -11.31 -20.60 0.14
N GLU A 74 -11.20 -21.56 -0.78
CA GLU A 74 -9.93 -21.97 -1.39
C GLU A 74 -9.25 -20.80 -2.11
N ASN A 75 -9.98 -20.08 -2.99
CA ASN A 75 -9.43 -18.93 -3.70
C ASN A 75 -9.07 -17.77 -2.76
N ALA A 76 -9.85 -17.56 -1.69
CA ALA A 76 -9.54 -16.54 -0.68
C ALA A 76 -8.24 -16.84 0.05
N VAL A 77 -8.04 -18.09 0.47
CA VAL A 77 -6.81 -18.53 1.15
C VAL A 77 -5.61 -18.44 0.21
N LEU A 78 -5.76 -18.86 -1.05
CA LEU A 78 -4.71 -18.76 -2.05
C LEU A 78 -4.30 -17.29 -2.29
N ALA A 79 -5.26 -16.40 -2.51
CA ALA A 79 -5.01 -14.98 -2.74
C ALA A 79 -4.28 -14.33 -1.55
N LEU A 80 -4.67 -14.65 -0.31
CA LEU A 80 -4.01 -14.13 0.89
C LEU A 80 -2.60 -14.72 1.08
N ALA A 81 -2.37 -15.98 0.68
CA ALA A 81 -1.05 -16.57 0.67
C ALA A 81 -0.13 -15.88 -0.35
N GLU A 82 -0.63 -15.56 -1.54
CA GLU A 82 0.10 -14.78 -2.54
C GLU A 82 0.41 -13.36 -2.05
N PHE A 83 -0.57 -12.70 -1.43
CA PHE A 83 -0.37 -11.40 -0.79
C PHE A 83 0.74 -11.43 0.27
N SER A 84 0.83 -12.50 1.07
CA SER A 84 1.88 -12.64 2.09
C SER A 84 3.30 -12.69 1.51
N MET A 85 3.43 -13.08 0.24
CA MET A 85 4.70 -13.17 -0.50
C MET A 85 5.07 -11.87 -1.23
N MET A 86 4.17 -10.88 -1.27
CA MET A 86 4.44 -9.59 -1.91
C MET A 86 5.50 -8.79 -1.12
N GLU A 87 6.39 -8.11 -1.84
CA GLU A 87 7.35 -7.15 -1.27
C GLU A 87 6.61 -5.89 -0.78
N LEU A 88 6.06 -5.97 0.43
CA LEU A 88 5.35 -4.90 1.11
C LEU A 88 5.90 -4.71 2.52
N GLU A 89 6.48 -3.54 2.78
CA GLU A 89 6.96 -3.18 4.10
C GLU A 89 5.81 -2.68 4.98
N ARG A 90 5.64 -3.34 6.13
CA ARG A 90 4.57 -3.01 7.09
C ARG A 90 5.11 -2.11 8.19
N HIS A 91 4.36 -1.05 8.48
CA HIS A 91 4.73 -0.03 9.47
C HIS A 91 3.72 -0.01 10.62
N ALA A 92 4.19 0.37 11.81
CA ALA A 92 3.34 0.57 12.98
C ALA A 92 3.05 2.07 13.14
N PRO A 93 1.79 2.51 12.91
CA PRO A 93 1.43 3.91 13.12
C PRO A 93 1.53 4.35 14.58
N VAL A 94 1.84 5.63 14.80
CA VAL A 94 1.82 6.26 16.13
C VAL A 94 0.39 6.75 16.43
N PRO A 95 -0.36 6.11 17.36
CA PRO A 95 -1.78 6.39 17.54
C PRO A 95 -2.12 7.85 17.86
N GLU A 96 -1.27 8.54 18.63
CA GLU A 96 -1.44 9.94 19.02
C GLU A 96 -1.32 10.90 17.81
N GLU A 97 -0.48 10.55 16.84
CA GLU A 97 -0.33 11.31 15.59
C GLU A 97 -1.48 10.99 14.62
N VAL A 98 -1.86 9.71 14.53
CA VAL A 98 -2.99 9.26 13.71
C VAL A 98 -4.29 9.94 14.12
N VAL A 99 -4.61 10.03 15.43
CA VAL A 99 -5.84 10.70 15.89
C VAL A 99 -5.83 12.19 15.53
N THR A 100 -4.66 12.83 15.54
CA THR A 100 -4.51 14.24 15.15
C THR A 100 -4.81 14.43 13.66
N ILE A 101 -4.27 13.56 12.80
CA ILE A 101 -4.54 13.57 11.35
C ILE A 101 -6.01 13.24 11.06
N ALA A 102 -6.55 12.20 11.70
CA ALA A 102 -7.92 11.75 11.55
C ALA A 102 -8.92 12.88 11.86
N SER A 103 -8.73 13.56 13.00
CA SER A 103 -9.55 14.69 13.41
C SER A 103 -9.47 15.85 12.41
N ARG A 104 -8.26 16.21 11.96
CA ARG A 104 -8.03 17.31 11.03
C ARG A 104 -8.68 17.08 9.66
N TYR A 105 -8.55 15.87 9.11
CA TYR A 105 -9.01 15.53 7.77
C TYR A 105 -10.38 14.83 7.74
N ARG A 106 -11.01 14.66 8.91
CA ARG A 106 -12.28 13.93 9.09
C ARG A 106 -12.24 12.52 8.51
N LEU A 107 -11.10 11.86 8.70
CA LEU A 107 -10.84 10.50 8.24
C LEU A 107 -11.14 9.49 9.36
N THR A 108 -11.36 8.23 8.99
CA THR A 108 -11.29 7.15 9.97
C THR A 108 -9.85 7.00 10.49
N ALA A 109 -9.67 6.33 11.64
CA ALA A 109 -8.33 6.02 12.12
C ALA A 109 -7.54 5.13 11.14
N TYR A 110 -8.24 4.30 10.35
CA TYR A 110 -7.62 3.44 9.34
C TYR A 110 -7.07 4.26 8.17
N ASP A 111 -7.90 5.12 7.57
CA ASP A 111 -7.46 6.00 6.48
C ASP A 111 -6.36 6.98 6.94
N ALA A 112 -6.49 7.51 8.15
CA ALA A 112 -5.50 8.40 8.73
C ALA A 112 -4.15 7.72 9.00
N ALA A 113 -4.12 6.40 9.23
CA ALA A 113 -2.87 5.66 9.37
C ALA A 113 -2.08 5.58 8.06
N TYR A 114 -2.76 5.40 6.92
CA TYR A 114 -2.13 5.48 5.59
C TYR A 114 -1.60 6.89 5.31
N LEU A 115 -2.39 7.91 5.62
CA LEU A 115 -1.99 9.30 5.43
C LEU A 115 -0.80 9.69 6.33
N TRP A 116 -0.81 9.24 7.59
CA TRP A 116 0.30 9.39 8.53
C TRP A 116 1.59 8.80 7.95
N LEU A 117 1.52 7.54 7.48
CA LEU A 117 2.69 6.84 6.96
C LEU A 117 3.26 7.54 5.73
N ALA A 118 2.40 8.02 4.82
CA ALA A 118 2.82 8.78 3.64
C ALA A 118 3.57 10.05 4.05
N GLY A 119 3.11 10.74 5.11
CA GLY A 119 3.83 11.88 5.67
C GLY A 119 5.17 11.53 6.31
N ALA A 120 5.21 10.47 7.12
CA ALA A 120 6.41 10.01 7.80
C ALA A 120 7.52 9.62 6.82
N LEU A 121 7.15 8.95 5.72
CA LEU A 121 8.08 8.54 4.66
C LEU A 121 8.34 9.64 3.61
N LYS A 122 7.62 10.77 3.67
CA LYS A 122 7.57 11.78 2.61
C LYS A 122 7.31 11.15 1.23
N ALA A 123 6.40 10.18 1.20
CA ALA A 123 6.10 9.35 0.04
C ALA A 123 4.71 9.67 -0.52
N PRO A 124 4.47 9.46 -1.83
CA PRO A 124 3.12 9.47 -2.38
C PRO A 124 2.24 8.40 -1.72
N LEU A 125 0.92 8.64 -1.72
CA LEU A 125 -0.11 7.68 -1.34
C LEU A 125 -0.95 7.31 -2.57
N ALA A 126 -1.08 6.03 -2.87
CA ALA A 126 -1.97 5.51 -3.90
C ALA A 126 -3.18 4.81 -3.27
N THR A 127 -4.37 5.23 -3.68
CA THR A 127 -5.67 4.79 -3.14
C THR A 127 -6.77 4.99 -4.19
N PHE A 128 -7.83 4.17 -4.14
CA PHE A 128 -9.08 4.42 -4.85
C PHE A 128 -10.10 5.24 -4.03
N ASP A 129 -9.85 5.46 -2.74
CA ASP A 129 -10.70 6.28 -1.89
C ASP A 129 -10.51 7.77 -2.19
N ARG A 130 -11.59 8.43 -2.60
CA ARG A 130 -11.57 9.86 -2.98
C ARG A 130 -11.34 10.79 -1.80
N GLN A 131 -11.87 10.45 -0.62
CA GLN A 131 -11.72 11.27 0.58
C GLN A 131 -10.26 11.23 1.06
N LEU A 132 -9.67 10.03 1.10
CA LEU A 132 -8.27 9.83 1.43
C LEU A 132 -7.35 10.50 0.39
N ALA A 133 -7.63 10.35 -0.91
CA ALA A 133 -6.86 11.02 -1.96
C ALA A 133 -6.87 12.55 -1.83
N SER A 134 -8.04 13.14 -1.53
CA SER A 134 -8.16 14.58 -1.30
C SER A 134 -7.38 15.04 -0.06
N ALA A 135 -7.44 14.27 1.03
CA ALA A 135 -6.68 14.56 2.25
C ALA A 135 -5.17 14.44 2.02
N ALA A 136 -4.73 13.42 1.28
CA ALA A 136 -3.34 13.21 0.91
C ALA A 136 -2.77 14.35 0.07
N SER A 137 -3.50 14.82 -0.94
CA SER A 137 -3.07 15.95 -1.76
C SER A 137 -2.85 17.22 -0.92
N ASP A 138 -3.72 17.49 0.06
CA ASP A 138 -3.58 18.66 0.94
C ASP A 138 -2.46 18.50 1.97
N TYR A 139 -2.39 17.34 2.62
CA TYR A 139 -1.44 17.07 3.70
C TYR A 139 -0.01 16.99 3.18
N LEU A 140 0.23 16.17 2.14
CA LEU A 140 1.57 15.95 1.59
C LEU A 140 2.10 17.20 0.89
N GLY A 141 1.22 17.99 0.26
CA GLY A 141 1.60 19.27 -0.36
C GLY A 141 2.01 20.37 0.63
N LYS A 142 1.71 20.19 1.93
CA LYS A 142 2.10 21.11 3.00
C LYS A 142 3.35 20.67 3.77
N LEU A 143 3.92 19.52 3.45
CA LEU A 143 5.15 19.07 4.09
C LEU A 143 6.31 20.00 3.71
N PRO A 144 7.20 20.33 4.65
CA PRO A 144 8.36 21.15 4.34
C PRO A 144 9.24 20.43 3.29
N ALA A 145 9.67 21.19 2.28
CA ALA A 145 10.74 20.75 1.39
C ALA A 145 11.98 20.44 2.25
N THR A 146 12.59 19.29 2.00
CA THR A 146 13.78 18.82 2.73
C THR A 146 14.95 19.76 2.54
#